data_AF-A0A4P6XGW2-F1
#
_entry.id   AF-A0A4P6XGW2-F1
#
_cell.length_a   1.000
_cell.length_b   1.000
_cell.length_c   1.000
_cell.angle_alpha   90.00
_cell.angle_beta   90.00
_cell.angle_gamma   90.00
#
_symmetry.space_group_name_H-M   'P 1'
#
loop_
_entity.id
_entity.type
_entity.pdbx_description
1 polymer ?
#
loop_
_entity_poly.entity_id
_entity_poly.type
_entity_poly.pdbx_seq_one_letter_code
_entity_poly.pdbx_strand_id
1 'polypeptide(L)' 'MMTRTMTMAAIVVAALAQSACVTVSAPDKPIVINLNISVTQEVVYRLDGQAKSLIQAQPGIF' A
#
# COMPACT_ATOMS: atom_id res chain seq x y z
N MET A 1 -54.63 14.95 -2.08
CA MET A 1 -54.46 13.86 -1.08
C MET A 1 -53.54 12.76 -1.60
N MET A 2 -53.73 12.28 -2.85
CA MET A 2 -52.93 11.23 -3.51
C MET A 2 -51.41 11.50 -3.60
N THR A 3 -50.99 12.76 -3.81
CA THR A 3 -49.56 13.10 -3.97
C THR A 3 -48.78 13.01 -2.65
N ARG A 4 -49.44 13.23 -1.51
CA ARG A 4 -48.82 13.18 -0.17
C ARG A 4 -48.67 11.75 0.34
N THR A 5 -49.56 10.85 -0.06
CA THR A 5 -49.46 9.42 0.27
C THR A 5 -48.38 8.74 -0.57
N MET A 6 -48.22 9.14 -1.83
CA MET A 6 -47.19 8.61 -2.72
C MET A 6 -45.77 9.02 -2.29
N THR A 7 -45.58 10.27 -1.84
CA THR A 7 -44.28 10.71 -1.29
C THR A 7 -43.94 10.01 0.02
N MET A 8 -44.91 9.82 0.93
CA MET A 8 -44.70 9.03 2.15
C MET A 8 -44.33 7.58 1.86
N ALA A 9 -45.01 6.94 0.90
CA ALA A 9 -44.69 5.56 0.50
C ALA A 9 -43.27 5.43 -0.08
N ALA A 10 -42.84 6.40 -0.89
CA ALA A 10 -41.48 6.42 -1.45
C ALA A 10 -40.40 6.55 -0.36
N ILE A 11 -40.64 7.36 0.68
CA ILE A 11 -39.71 7.53 1.80
C ILE A 11 -39.56 6.23 2.60
N VAL A 12 -40.65 5.51 2.85
CA VAL A 12 -40.62 4.24 3.58
C VAL A 12 -39.85 3.16 2.80
N VAL A 13 -40.06 3.06 1.49
CA VAL A 13 -39.32 2.11 0.64
C VAL A 13 -37.83 2.43 0.60
N ALA A 14 -37.47 3.71 0.50
CA ALA A 14 -36.07 4.15 0.53
C ALA A 14 -35.39 3.85 1.88
N ALA A 15 -36.12 3.96 3.00
CA ALA A 15 -35.60 3.64 4.32
C ALA A 15 -35.29 2.14 4.48
N LEU A 16 -36.15 1.27 3.94
CA LEU A 16 -35.94 -0.19 3.99
C LEU A 16 -34.76 -0.65 3.11
N ALA A 17 -34.50 0.03 1.99
CA ALA A 17 -33.39 -0.29 1.09
C ALA A 17 -31.99 -0.09 1.71
N GLN A 18 -31.87 0.66 2.81
CA GLN A 18 -30.61 0.91 3.49
C GLN A 18 -30.21 -0.20 4.48
N SER A 19 -31.05 -1.22 4.69
CA SER A 19 -30.80 -2.33 5.62
C SER A 19 -30.06 -3.52 4.99
N ALA A 20 -29.06 -3.26 4.17
CA ALA A 20 -28.23 -4.32 3.60
C ALA A 20 -27.21 -4.82 4.65
N CYS A 21 -27.57 -5.87 5.39
CA CYS A 21 -26.62 -6.58 6.26
C CYS A 21 -25.59 -7.30 5.39
N VAL A 22 -24.32 -6.93 5.51
CA VAL A 22 -23.20 -7.62 4.86
C VAL A 22 -22.60 -8.64 5.82
N THR A 23 -22.38 -9.87 5.34
CA THR A 23 -21.67 -10.90 6.11
C THR A 23 -20.19 -10.82 5.78
N VAL A 24 -19.37 -10.56 6.79
CA VAL A 24 -17.91 -10.59 6.68
C VAL A 24 -17.42 -11.88 7.34
N SER A 25 -16.79 -12.75 6.54
CA SER A 25 -16.18 -13.99 7.02
C SER A 25 -14.66 -13.85 7.01
N ALA A 26 -14.02 -14.16 8.13
CA ALA A 26 -12.57 -14.23 8.20
C ALA A 26 -12.08 -15.53 7.54
N PRO A 27 -10.92 -15.52 6.85
CA PRO A 27 -10.31 -16.75 6.34
C PRO A 27 -9.77 -17.63 7.47
N ASP A 28 -9.87 -18.96 7.35
CA ASP A 28 -9.31 -19.92 8.33
C ASP A 28 -7.77 -19.89 8.40
N LYS A 29 -7.14 -19.41 7.34
CA LYS A 29 -5.68 -19.34 7.21
C LYS A 29 -5.21 -17.89 7.26
N PRO A 30 -4.08 -17.60 7.95
CA PRO A 30 -3.50 -16.27 7.98
C PRO A 30 -3.19 -15.73 6.57
N ILE A 31 -3.42 -14.43 6.39
CA ILE A 31 -3.06 -13.71 5.15
C ILE A 31 -1.54 -13.57 5.11
N VAL A 32 -0.89 -14.15 4.10
CA VAL A 32 0.57 -14.01 3.87
C VAL A 32 0.80 -12.93 2.82
N ILE A 33 1.33 -11.78 3.24
CA ILE A 33 1.73 -10.69 2.34
C ILE A 33 3.21 -10.89 2.00
N ASN A 34 3.50 -11.35 0.78
CA ASN A 34 4.87 -11.52 0.30
C ASN A 34 5.28 -10.28 -0.52
N LEU A 35 5.95 -9.34 0.14
CA LEU A 35 6.51 -8.15 -0.50
C LEU A 35 7.91 -8.46 -1.04
N ASN A 36 7.97 -8.81 -2.33
CA ASN A 36 9.24 -9.06 -3.03
C ASN A 36 9.77 -7.76 -3.65
N ILE A 37 10.76 -7.15 -3.00
CA ILE A 37 11.45 -5.96 -3.53
C ILE A 37 12.88 -6.36 -3.89
N SER A 38 13.24 -6.15 -5.15
CA SER A 38 14.63 -6.22 -5.61
C SER A 38 15.29 -4.87 -5.38
N VAL A 39 16.23 -4.79 -4.44
CA VAL A 39 17.02 -3.58 -4.18
C VAL A 39 18.39 -3.76 -4.83
N THR A 40 18.54 -3.21 -6.04
CA THR A 40 19.84 -3.08 -6.68
C THR A 40 20.51 -1.81 -6.19
N GLN A 41 21.31 -1.91 -5.13
CA GLN A 41 22.21 -0.84 -4.74
C GLN A 41 23.44 -0.87 -5.65
N GLU A 42 23.44 0.00 -6.65
CA GLU A 42 24.67 0.38 -7.33
C GLU A 42 25.49 1.20 -6.33
N VAL A 43 26.40 0.54 -5.61
CA VAL A 43 27.46 1.23 -4.87
C VAL A 43 28.40 1.78 -5.94
N VAL A 44 28.00 2.87 -6.59
CA VAL A 44 28.94 3.74 -7.28
C VAL A 44 29.76 4.34 -6.15
N TYR A 45 30.75 3.57 -5.70
CA TYR A 45 31.82 4.08 -4.89
C TYR A 45 32.53 5.06 -5.84
N ARG A 46 32.06 6.31 -5.85
CA ARG A 46 32.81 7.44 -6.41
C ARG A 46 34.01 7.61 -5.48
N LEU A 47 34.96 6.69 -5.63
CA LEU A 47 36.31 6.68 -5.11
C LEU A 47 37.12 7.81 -5.79
N ASP A 48 36.51 8.92 -6.18
CA ASP A 48 37.14 9.90 -7.08
C ASP A 48 38.07 10.88 -6.36
N GLY A 49 38.18 10.82 -5.02
CA GLY A 49 39.09 11.68 -4.25
C GLY A 49 39.99 10.93 -3.27
N GLN A 50 39.39 10.37 -2.22
CA GLN A 50 40.15 9.87 -1.06
C GLN A 50 40.87 8.54 -1.32
N ALA A 51 40.34 7.69 -2.20
CA ALA A 51 41.00 6.43 -2.54
C ALA A 51 42.31 6.67 -3.29
N LYS A 52 42.30 7.64 -4.22
CA LYS A 52 43.49 8.03 -4.99
C LYS A 52 44.59 8.58 -4.08
N SER A 53 44.23 9.40 -3.08
CA SER A 53 45.22 9.93 -2.12
C SER A 53 45.79 8.84 -1.21
N LEU A 54 45.00 7.84 -0.83
CA LEU A 54 45.47 6.72 -0.01
C LEU A 54 46.36 5.75 -0.80
N ILE A 55 46.03 5.47 -2.07
CA ILE A 55 46.87 4.68 -2.98
C ILE A 55 48.22 5.39 -3.22
N GLN A 56 48.23 6.71 -3.33
CA GLN A 56 49.46 7.50 -3.46
C GLN A 56 50.28 7.54 -2.17
N ALA A 57 49.62 7.69 -1.01
CA ALA A 57 50.30 7.75 0.27
C ALA A 57 50.94 6.41 0.63
N GLN A 58 50.30 5.29 0.27
CA GLN A 58 50.71 3.96 0.67
C GLN A 58 50.64 2.97 -0.51
N PRO A 59 51.67 2.94 -1.37
CA PRO A 59 51.64 2.19 -2.64
C PRO A 59 51.79 0.66 -2.51
N GLY A 60 51.84 0.12 -1.29
CA GLY A 60 52.09 -1.31 -1.04
C GLY A 60 50.91 -2.09 -0.45
N ILE A 61 49.74 -1.46 -0.30
CA ILE A 61 48.55 -2.05 0.33
C ILE A 61 47.40 -2.33 -0.65
N PHE A 62 47.59 -2.07 -1.94
CA PHE A 62 46.64 -2.37 -3.02
C PHE A 62 47.32 -3.09 -4.18
#